data_AF-A0A800BST6-F1
#
_entry.id   AF-A0A800BST6-F1
#
_cell.length_a   1.000
_cell.length_b   1.000
_cell.length_c   1.000
_cell.angle_alpha   90.00
_cell.angle_beta   90.00
_cell.angle_gamma   90.00
#
_symmetry.space_group_name_H-M   'P 1'
#
loop_
_entity.id
_entity.type
_entity.pdbx_description
1 polymer ?
#
loop_
_entity_poly.entity_id
_entity_poly.type
_entity_poly.pdbx_seq_one_letter_code
_entity_poly.pdbx_strand_id
1 'polypeptide(L)'
;MPAYKGAVLRGGFGSVFRRTICCQRHHRTCEPCPLRYVCPYPLLFEPSPPPDSEALRTHEAIPRPFVLEPPQDRRRLYAPDDELCFGLTLVGKATRYLPYFIVAFLRLGELGLGRARSRYILQRVEALHPPTGQVVPVYENGALLAEGQESVVSYAEIAQAVGAENASRLTLHFLTPTRLKYNGRFLEDAPPFH
;
A
#
# COMPACT_ATOMS: atom_id res chain seq x y z
N MET A 1 -20.46 -0.01 5.59
CA MET A 1 -19.01 -0.30 5.79
C MET A 1 -18.71 -0.46 7.29
N PRO A 2 -17.71 -1.27 7.70
CA PRO A 2 -17.22 -1.26 9.08
C PRO A 2 -16.58 0.10 9.43
N ALA A 3 -16.49 0.43 10.72
CA ALA A 3 -15.86 1.68 11.17
C ALA A 3 -14.38 1.77 10.76
N TYR A 4 -13.65 0.66 10.87
CA TYR A 4 -12.27 0.54 10.42
C TYR A 4 -12.22 -0.16 9.06
N LYS A 5 -11.85 0.59 8.04
CA LYS A 5 -11.95 0.16 6.63
C LYS A 5 -10.74 -0.61 6.13
N GLY A 6 -9.63 -0.58 6.87
CA GLY A 6 -8.37 -1.20 6.46
C GLY A 6 -8.46 -2.70 6.15
N ALA A 7 -9.24 -3.46 6.91
CA ALA A 7 -9.44 -4.89 6.65
C ALA A 7 -10.20 -5.13 5.34
N VAL A 8 -11.21 -4.30 5.05
CA VAL A 8 -12.02 -4.42 3.83
C VAL A 8 -11.20 -4.02 2.60
N LEU A 9 -10.47 -2.90 2.68
CA LEU A 9 -9.60 -2.45 1.61
C LEU A 9 -8.51 -3.48 1.32
N ARG A 10 -7.73 -3.87 2.34
CA ARG A 10 -6.63 -4.85 2.18
C ARG A 10 -7.12 -6.19 1.65
N GLY A 11 -8.21 -6.72 2.20
CA GLY A 11 -8.76 -8.03 1.80
C GLY A 11 -9.34 -8.00 0.39
N GLY A 12 -10.14 -6.99 0.07
CA GLY A 12 -10.72 -6.79 -1.26
C GLY A 12 -9.63 -6.59 -2.31
N PHE A 13 -8.74 -5.62 -2.08
CA PHE A 13 -7.63 -5.30 -2.98
C PHE A 13 -6.74 -6.51 -3.24
N GLY A 14 -6.22 -7.17 -2.20
CA GLY A 14 -5.30 -8.30 -2.38
C GLY A 14 -5.94 -9.46 -3.17
N SER A 15 -7.23 -9.73 -2.92
CA SER A 15 -7.96 -10.76 -3.66
C SER A 15 -8.15 -10.40 -5.13
N VAL A 16 -8.55 -9.15 -5.42
CA VAL A 16 -8.77 -8.66 -6.78
C VAL A 16 -7.46 -8.54 -7.55
N PHE A 17 -6.41 -8.02 -6.94
CA PHE A 17 -5.08 -7.92 -7.54
C PHE A 17 -4.57 -9.30 -7.99
N ARG A 18 -4.65 -10.31 -7.10
CA ARG A 18 -4.29 -11.69 -7.42
C ARG A 18 -5.11 -12.23 -8.59
N ARG A 19 -6.44 -12.06 -8.55
CA ARG A 19 -7.33 -12.54 -9.62
C ARG A 19 -7.05 -11.86 -10.95
N THR A 20 -6.68 -10.59 -10.94
CA THR A 20 -6.45 -9.80 -12.15
C THR A 20 -5.13 -10.19 -12.83
N ILE A 21 -4.07 -10.42 -12.05
CA ILE A 21 -2.70 -10.58 -12.58
C ILE A 21 -2.23 -12.03 -12.63
N CYS A 22 -2.70 -12.88 -11.71
CA CYS A 22 -2.23 -14.26 -11.63
C CYS A 22 -2.80 -15.10 -12.78
N CYS A 23 -1.92 -15.65 -13.63
CA CYS A 23 -2.26 -16.63 -14.66
C CYS A 23 -2.50 -18.04 -14.09
N GLN A 24 -1.90 -18.36 -12.94
CA GLN A 24 -1.94 -19.69 -12.31
C GLN A 24 -2.87 -19.72 -11.09
N ARG A 25 -4.14 -19.36 -11.28
CA ARG A 25 -5.11 -19.13 -10.18
C ARG A 25 -5.39 -20.36 -9.30
N HIS A 26 -5.14 -21.56 -9.83
CA HIS A 26 -5.39 -22.85 -9.16
C HIS A 26 -4.37 -23.18 -8.07
N HIS A 27 -3.15 -22.65 -8.17
CA HIS A 27 -2.13 -22.84 -7.14
C HIS A 27 -2.47 -21.99 -5.93
N ARG A 28 -2.14 -22.47 -4.71
CA ARG A 28 -2.33 -21.68 -3.48
C ARG A 28 -1.18 -20.71 -3.24
N THR A 29 0.05 -21.14 -3.53
CA THR A 29 1.28 -20.35 -3.38
C THR A 29 1.90 -20.05 -4.74
N CYS A 30 2.78 -19.04 -4.80
CA CYS A 30 3.54 -18.74 -6.02
C CYS A 30 4.80 -19.60 -6.18
N GLU A 31 5.13 -20.45 -5.20
CA GLU A 31 6.34 -21.26 -5.19
C GLU A 31 6.53 -22.15 -6.43
N PRO A 32 5.52 -22.90 -6.91
CA PRO A 32 5.67 -23.74 -8.10
C PRO A 32 5.56 -22.96 -9.42
N CYS A 33 5.34 -21.64 -9.38
CA CYS A 33 5.07 -20.86 -10.58
C CYS A 33 6.38 -20.50 -11.31
N PRO A 34 6.52 -20.80 -12.61
CA PRO A 34 7.72 -20.45 -13.38
C PRO A 34 7.91 -18.92 -13.49
N LEU A 35 6.85 -18.13 -13.31
CA LEU A 35 6.90 -16.66 -13.35
C LEU A 35 7.18 -16.03 -11.99
N ARG A 36 7.50 -16.79 -10.94
CA ARG A 36 7.63 -16.30 -9.54
C ARG A 36 8.51 -15.05 -9.41
N TYR A 37 9.60 -14.96 -10.17
CA TYR A 37 10.58 -13.87 -10.04
C TYR A 37 10.28 -12.64 -10.91
N VAL A 38 9.33 -12.74 -11.84
CA VAL A 38 8.96 -11.66 -12.77
C VAL A 38 7.52 -11.20 -12.60
N CYS A 39 6.67 -12.02 -11.99
CA CYS A 39 5.26 -11.72 -11.79
C CYS A 39 5.08 -10.61 -10.75
N PRO A 40 4.28 -9.55 -11.02
CA PRO A 40 4.03 -8.48 -10.06
C PRO A 40 3.45 -8.96 -8.73
N TYR A 41 2.63 -10.02 -8.74
CA TYR A 41 1.95 -10.50 -7.52
C TYR A 41 2.92 -10.99 -6.43
N PRO A 42 3.80 -11.98 -6.64
CA PRO A 42 4.76 -12.40 -5.63
C PRO A 42 5.73 -11.28 -5.23
N LEU A 43 6.17 -10.44 -6.17
CA LEU A 43 7.05 -9.29 -5.86
C LEU A 43 6.42 -8.29 -4.87
N LEU A 44 5.10 -8.12 -4.89
CA LEU A 44 4.38 -7.18 -4.04
C LEU A 44 3.79 -7.83 -2.78
N PHE A 45 3.31 -9.08 -2.85
CA PHE A 45 2.53 -9.71 -1.78
C PHE A 45 3.26 -10.83 -1.03
N GLU A 46 4.22 -11.48 -1.68
CA GLU A 46 5.02 -12.59 -1.16
C GLU A 46 6.53 -12.32 -1.38
N PRO A 47 7.06 -11.15 -0.95
CA PRO A 47 8.45 -10.82 -1.21
C PRO A 47 9.36 -11.82 -0.51
N SER A 48 10.23 -12.47 -1.29
CA SER A 48 11.26 -13.39 -0.81
C SER A 48 12.64 -12.86 -1.17
N PRO A 49 13.67 -13.13 -0.36
CA PRO A 49 15.03 -12.74 -0.71
C PRO A 49 15.42 -13.40 -2.05
N PRO A 50 16.21 -12.71 -2.90
CA PRO A 50 16.79 -13.32 -4.07
C PRO A 50 17.58 -14.59 -3.69
N PRO A 51 17.67 -15.60 -4.58
CA PRO A 51 18.44 -16.82 -4.31
C PRO A 51 19.89 -16.55 -3.88
N ASP A 52 20.49 -15.46 -4.37
CA ASP A 52 21.90 -15.11 -4.16
C ASP A 52 22.13 -14.05 -3.06
N SER A 53 21.12 -13.73 -2.25
CA SER A 53 21.24 -12.68 -1.21
C SER A 53 21.77 -13.22 0.11
N GLU A 54 22.91 -12.71 0.57
CA GLU A 54 23.41 -12.94 1.94
C GLU A 54 22.60 -12.17 3.00
N ALA A 55 22.00 -11.03 2.61
CA ALA A 55 21.14 -10.24 3.47
C ALA A 55 19.70 -10.81 3.54
N LEU A 56 19.07 -10.73 4.71
CA LEU A 56 17.67 -11.08 4.98
C LEU A 56 17.30 -12.58 4.96
N ARG A 57 18.25 -13.53 4.93
CA ARG A 57 17.96 -14.98 5.01
C ARG A 57 17.23 -15.39 6.30
N THR A 58 17.45 -14.65 7.38
CA THR A 58 16.89 -14.88 8.73
C THR A 58 15.65 -14.03 9.05
N HIS A 59 15.25 -13.10 8.17
CA HIS A 59 14.06 -12.29 8.42
C HIS A 59 12.81 -13.03 7.95
N GLU A 60 12.01 -13.52 8.90
CA GLU A 60 10.79 -14.32 8.68
C GLU A 60 9.69 -13.63 7.84
N ALA A 61 9.79 -12.33 7.54
CA ALA A 61 8.92 -11.67 6.57
C ALA A 61 9.56 -10.38 6.04
N ILE A 62 9.97 -10.37 4.76
CA ILE A 62 10.27 -9.11 4.07
C ILE A 62 8.97 -8.28 4.04
N PRO A 63 8.99 -7.02 4.48
CA PRO A 63 7.80 -6.20 4.46
C PRO A 63 7.32 -6.00 3.02
N ARG A 64 6.01 -6.01 2.82
CA ARG A 64 5.43 -5.68 1.52
C ARG A 64 5.81 -4.23 1.18
N PRO A 65 6.27 -3.95 -0.04
CA PRO A 65 6.77 -2.64 -0.43
C PRO A 65 5.64 -1.64 -0.74
N PHE A 66 4.52 -1.76 -0.03
CA PHE A 66 3.39 -0.82 -0.13
C PHE A 66 2.60 -0.74 1.17
N VAL A 67 1.97 0.42 1.40
CA VAL A 67 1.05 0.68 2.51
C VAL A 67 -0.28 1.12 1.95
N LEU A 68 -1.37 0.54 2.46
CA LEU A 68 -2.73 1.03 2.23
C LEU A 68 -3.20 1.72 3.50
N GLU A 69 -3.41 3.02 3.41
CA GLU A 69 -3.85 3.87 4.51
C GLU A 69 -5.36 4.04 4.42
N PRO A 70 -6.15 3.40 5.30
CA PRO A 70 -7.59 3.57 5.25
C PRO A 70 -7.98 5.02 5.55
N PRO A 71 -9.20 5.44 5.15
CA PRO A 71 -9.73 6.73 5.58
C PRO A 71 -9.71 6.82 7.10
N GLN A 72 -9.32 7.99 7.62
CA GLN A 72 -9.22 8.23 9.07
C GLN A 72 -10.60 8.40 9.73
N ASP A 73 -11.65 8.60 8.94
CA ASP A 73 -13.01 8.68 9.44
C ASP A 73 -13.56 7.31 9.89
N ARG A 74 -14.55 7.37 10.80
CA ARG A 74 -15.29 6.19 11.28
C ARG A 74 -16.65 6.03 10.60
N ARG A 75 -16.87 6.73 9.47
CA ARG A 75 -18.13 6.72 8.71
C ARG A 75 -18.46 5.31 8.27
N ARG A 76 -19.71 4.89 8.48
CA ARG A 76 -20.19 3.54 8.14
C ARG A 76 -21.15 3.55 6.95
N LEU A 77 -21.89 4.64 6.79
CA LEU A 77 -22.90 4.79 5.76
C LEU A 77 -22.39 5.75 4.69
N TYR A 78 -22.42 5.27 3.46
CA TYR A 78 -22.10 6.01 2.24
C TYR A 78 -23.35 5.93 1.37
N ALA A 79 -23.94 7.08 1.08
CA ALA A 79 -24.93 7.28 0.05
C ALA A 79 -24.26 7.27 -1.33
N PRO A 80 -25.03 7.19 -2.42
CA PRO A 80 -24.53 7.53 -3.75
C PRO A 80 -23.80 8.87 -3.73
N ASP A 81 -22.74 8.98 -4.53
CA ASP A 81 -21.91 10.18 -4.70
C ASP A 81 -21.06 10.59 -3.49
N ASP A 82 -21.13 9.87 -2.36
CA ASP A 82 -20.17 10.06 -1.28
C ASP A 82 -18.76 9.60 -1.68
N GLU A 83 -17.78 10.47 -1.42
CA GLU A 83 -16.38 10.13 -1.65
C GLU A 83 -15.81 9.21 -0.55
N LEU A 84 -14.98 8.25 -0.99
CA LEU A 84 -14.17 7.40 -0.14
C LEU A 84 -12.71 7.57 -0.51
N CYS A 85 -11.98 8.36 0.27
CA CYS A 85 -10.57 8.68 0.02
C CYS A 85 -9.65 7.85 0.93
N PHE A 86 -8.65 7.20 0.35
CA PHE A 86 -7.67 6.39 1.09
C PHE A 86 -6.27 6.53 0.45
N GLY A 87 -5.23 6.34 1.24
CA GLY A 87 -3.84 6.49 0.80
C GLY A 87 -3.23 5.20 0.28
N LEU A 88 -2.31 5.35 -0.68
CA LEU A 88 -1.41 4.31 -1.15
C LEU A 88 0.01 4.87 -1.14
N THR A 89 0.91 4.21 -0.41
CA THR A 89 2.34 4.50 -0.44
C THR A 89 3.07 3.33 -1.08
N LEU A 90 3.85 3.58 -2.13
CA LEU A 90 4.68 2.57 -2.81
C LEU A 90 6.15 2.82 -2.47
N VAL A 91 6.90 1.77 -2.17
CA VAL A 91 8.29 1.88 -1.71
C VAL A 91 9.24 1.15 -2.67
N GLY A 92 10.32 1.82 -3.05
CA GLY A 92 11.39 1.24 -3.87
C GLY A 92 10.86 0.76 -5.23
N LYS A 93 11.19 -0.49 -5.61
CA LYS A 93 10.82 -1.07 -6.92
C LYS A 93 9.29 -1.18 -7.12
N ALA A 94 8.49 -1.10 -6.05
CA ALA A 94 7.03 -1.18 -6.13
C ALA A 94 6.39 -0.01 -6.89
N THR A 95 7.06 1.15 -6.91
CA THR A 95 6.61 2.36 -7.62
C THR A 95 6.33 2.09 -9.11
N ARG A 96 7.16 1.27 -9.76
CA ARG A 96 7.01 0.84 -11.16
C ARG A 96 5.74 0.03 -11.43
N TYR A 97 5.09 -0.48 -10.39
CA TYR A 97 3.87 -1.29 -10.51
C TYR A 97 2.59 -0.48 -10.25
N LEU A 98 2.67 0.85 -10.08
CA LEU A 98 1.51 1.71 -9.86
C LEU A 98 0.35 1.46 -10.85
N PRO A 99 0.57 1.27 -12.18
CA PRO A 99 -0.52 0.95 -13.09
C PRO A 99 -1.30 -0.32 -12.70
N TYR A 100 -0.63 -1.34 -12.15
CA TYR A 100 -1.28 -2.57 -11.68
C TYR A 100 -2.17 -2.31 -10.46
N PHE A 101 -1.77 -1.41 -9.56
CA PHE A 101 -2.61 -0.99 -8.43
C PHE A 101 -3.87 -0.29 -8.93
N ILE A 102 -3.73 0.65 -9.86
CA ILE A 102 -4.86 1.40 -10.43
C ILE A 102 -5.84 0.44 -11.12
N VAL A 103 -5.36 -0.46 -11.97
CA VAL A 103 -6.22 -1.49 -12.61
C VAL A 103 -6.92 -2.37 -11.56
N ALA A 104 -6.22 -2.78 -10.51
CA ALA A 104 -6.84 -3.57 -9.45
C ALA A 104 -7.91 -2.78 -8.67
N PHE A 105 -7.74 -1.48 -8.45
CA PHE A 105 -8.75 -0.63 -7.83
C PHE A 105 -9.95 -0.39 -8.74
N LEU A 106 -9.76 -0.23 -10.05
CA LEU A 106 -10.85 -0.17 -11.01
C LEU A 106 -11.70 -1.45 -10.97
N ARG A 107 -11.04 -2.63 -11.04
CA ARG A 107 -11.71 -3.93 -10.94
C ARG A 107 -12.38 -4.16 -9.58
N LEU A 108 -11.78 -3.66 -8.50
CA LEU A 108 -12.38 -3.74 -7.18
C LEU A 108 -13.66 -2.90 -7.08
N GLY A 109 -13.73 -1.76 -7.78
CA GLY A 109 -14.94 -0.94 -7.91
C GLY A 109 -16.09 -1.68 -8.56
N GLU A 110 -15.81 -2.41 -9.64
CA GLU A 110 -16.79 -3.24 -10.37
C GLU A 110 -17.29 -4.43 -9.52
N LEU A 111 -16.37 -5.10 -8.83
CA LEU A 111 -16.67 -6.28 -7.99
C LEU A 111 -17.29 -5.92 -6.64
N GLY A 112 -17.05 -4.70 -6.17
CA GLY A 112 -17.60 -4.14 -4.95
C GLY A 112 -16.82 -4.46 -3.66
N LEU A 113 -16.92 -3.53 -2.71
CA LEU A 113 -16.25 -3.54 -1.41
C LEU A 113 -17.11 -4.15 -0.30
N GLY A 114 -16.44 -4.89 0.60
CA GLY A 114 -17.02 -5.39 1.84
C GLY A 114 -18.10 -6.46 1.63
N ARG A 115 -18.83 -6.77 2.70
CA ARG A 115 -19.86 -7.82 2.72
C ARG A 115 -21.01 -7.54 1.76
N ALA A 116 -21.41 -6.27 1.66
CA ALA A 116 -22.50 -5.84 0.78
C ALA A 116 -22.09 -5.71 -0.69
N ARG A 117 -20.80 -5.93 -1.02
CA ARG A 117 -20.25 -5.75 -2.38
C ARG A 117 -20.65 -4.39 -2.98
N SER A 118 -20.55 -3.35 -2.16
CA SER A 118 -20.87 -1.98 -2.56
C SER A 118 -19.92 -1.53 -3.65
N ARG A 119 -20.45 -1.25 -4.84
CA ARG A 119 -19.66 -0.79 -6.00
C ARG A 119 -19.27 0.67 -5.83
N TYR A 120 -18.19 1.05 -6.48
CA TYR A 120 -17.73 2.43 -6.58
C TYR A 120 -17.06 2.65 -7.95
N ILE A 121 -16.88 3.92 -8.30
CA ILE A 121 -16.06 4.33 -9.43
C ILE A 121 -14.77 4.99 -8.90
N LEU A 122 -13.62 4.65 -9.47
CA LEU A 122 -12.39 5.34 -9.16
C LEU A 122 -12.41 6.67 -9.93
N GLN A 123 -12.60 7.78 -9.22
CA GLN A 123 -12.71 9.10 -9.87
C GLN A 123 -11.34 9.69 -10.20
N ARG A 124 -10.45 9.75 -9.21
CA ARG A 124 -9.10 10.30 -9.36
C ARG A 124 -8.05 9.53 -8.55
N VAL A 125 -6.81 9.60 -9.00
CA VAL A 125 -5.61 9.25 -8.25
C VAL A 125 -4.64 10.41 -8.37
N GLU A 126 -4.11 10.85 -7.24
CA GLU A 126 -3.23 12.00 -7.13
C GLU A 126 -1.94 11.58 -6.42
N ALA A 127 -0.80 11.99 -6.95
CA ALA A 127 0.50 11.85 -6.31
C ALA A 127 0.77 13.09 -5.47
N LEU A 128 0.97 12.91 -4.17
CA LEU A 128 1.38 13.95 -3.24
C LEU A 128 2.90 13.93 -3.09
N HIS A 129 3.56 15.06 -3.31
CA HIS A 129 4.98 15.26 -3.05
C HIS A 129 5.16 15.80 -1.62
N PRO A 130 5.50 14.97 -0.60
CA PRO A 130 5.38 15.38 0.80
C PRO A 130 6.25 16.60 1.19
N PRO A 131 7.51 16.75 0.70
CA PRO A 131 8.31 17.94 1.01
C PRO A 131 7.74 19.27 0.54
N THR A 132 7.05 19.29 -0.61
CA THR A 132 6.58 20.55 -1.24
C THR A 132 5.08 20.75 -1.12
N GLY A 133 4.33 19.70 -0.75
CA GLY A 133 2.87 19.69 -0.80
C GLY A 133 2.29 19.68 -2.22
N GLN A 134 3.13 19.59 -3.25
CA GLN A 134 2.65 19.55 -4.64
C GLN A 134 1.80 18.31 -4.88
N VAL A 135 0.67 18.50 -5.56
CA VAL A 135 -0.24 17.42 -5.96
C VAL A 135 -0.23 17.33 -7.48
N VAL A 136 0.03 16.14 -8.00
CA VAL A 136 0.08 15.87 -9.44
C VAL A 136 -0.94 14.77 -9.78
N PRO A 137 -1.82 14.97 -10.76
CA PRO A 137 -2.80 13.95 -11.11
C PRO A 137 -2.12 12.77 -11.82
N VAL A 138 -2.47 11.56 -11.40
CA VAL A 138 -1.94 10.27 -11.91
C VAL A 138 -2.98 9.56 -12.77
N TYR A 139 -4.23 9.65 -12.36
CA TYR A 139 -5.37 9.06 -13.06
C TYR A 139 -6.58 9.96 -12.88
N GLU A 140 -7.25 10.28 -13.97
CA GLU A 140 -8.49 11.05 -13.95
C GLU A 140 -9.29 10.74 -15.22
N ASN A 141 -10.63 10.79 -15.14
CA ASN A 141 -11.51 10.67 -16.31
C ASN A 141 -11.26 9.42 -17.17
N GLY A 142 -10.91 8.29 -16.54
CA GLY A 142 -10.67 7.03 -17.26
C GLY A 142 -9.25 6.87 -17.81
N ALA A 143 -8.39 7.87 -17.70
CA ALA A 143 -7.06 7.89 -18.31
C ALA A 143 -5.94 7.96 -17.28
N LEU A 144 -4.83 7.28 -17.59
CA LEU A 144 -3.57 7.45 -16.87
C LEU A 144 -2.83 8.68 -17.42
N LEU A 145 -2.29 9.48 -16.51
CA LEU A 145 -1.52 10.68 -16.80
C LEU A 145 -0.04 10.39 -16.54
N ALA A 146 0.82 10.73 -17.48
CA ALA A 146 2.24 10.37 -17.41
C ALA A 146 2.98 11.12 -16.29
N GLU A 147 2.70 12.40 -16.12
CA GLU A 147 3.38 13.29 -15.16
C GLU A 147 3.27 12.77 -13.71
N GLY A 148 2.08 12.31 -13.31
CA GLY A 148 1.89 11.76 -11.97
C GLY A 148 2.55 10.40 -11.74
N GLN A 149 2.81 9.61 -12.80
CA GLN A 149 3.42 8.28 -12.65
C GLN A 149 4.91 8.35 -12.30
N GLU A 150 5.57 9.45 -12.64
CA GLU A 150 6.99 9.70 -12.35
C GLU A 150 7.19 10.47 -11.04
N SER A 151 6.11 10.89 -10.38
CA SER A 151 6.15 11.58 -9.09
C SER A 151 6.58 10.62 -7.98
N VAL A 152 7.90 10.49 -7.81
CA VAL A 152 8.56 9.70 -6.77
C VAL A 152 9.43 10.63 -5.95
N VAL A 153 9.40 10.44 -4.63
CA VAL A 153 10.23 11.20 -3.70
C VAL A 153 11.35 10.33 -3.18
N SER A 154 12.60 10.81 -3.28
CA SER A 154 13.76 10.09 -2.75
C SER A 154 14.02 10.39 -1.27
N TYR A 155 14.78 9.51 -0.61
CA TYR A 155 15.26 9.77 0.74
C TYR A 155 16.12 11.04 0.82
N ALA A 156 16.94 11.30 -0.20
CA ALA A 156 17.81 12.48 -0.23
C ALA A 156 16.99 13.77 -0.25
N GLU A 157 15.90 13.82 -1.01
CA GLU A 157 14.97 14.96 -1.03
C GLU A 157 14.28 15.17 0.32
N ILE A 158 13.83 14.09 0.98
CA ILE A 158 13.23 14.17 2.32
C ILE A 158 14.25 14.69 3.33
N ALA A 159 15.47 14.13 3.32
CA ALA A 159 16.54 14.54 4.22
C ALA A 159 16.93 16.02 4.01
N GLN A 160 16.97 16.47 2.76
CA GLN A 160 17.24 17.87 2.42
C GLN A 160 16.13 18.80 2.90
N ALA A 161 14.87 18.39 2.75
CA ALA A 161 13.72 19.20 3.15
C ALA A 161 13.54 19.33 4.67
N VAL A 162 13.83 18.26 5.42
CA VAL A 162 13.84 18.29 6.89
C VAL A 162 15.05 19.06 7.42
N GLY A 163 16.13 19.12 6.64
CA GLY A 163 17.39 19.74 7.05
C GLY A 163 18.19 18.86 8.02
N ALA A 164 19.42 19.30 8.33
CA ALA A 164 20.31 18.63 9.27
C ALA A 164 20.01 19.02 10.73
N GLU A 165 18.73 19.11 11.12
CA GLU A 165 18.37 19.41 12.50
C GLU A 165 18.57 18.17 13.37
N ASN A 166 19.55 18.25 14.29
CA ASN A 166 19.72 17.26 15.35
C ASN A 166 18.59 17.40 16.37
N ALA A 167 17.45 16.77 16.10
CA ALA A 167 16.36 16.70 17.06
C ALA A 167 16.79 15.86 18.28
N SER A 168 16.83 16.48 19.46
CA SER A 168 17.10 15.76 20.72
C SER A 168 15.89 14.97 21.23
N ARG A 169 14.71 15.19 20.63
CA ARG A 169 13.45 14.53 20.99
C ARG A 169 12.59 14.37 19.75
N LEU A 170 12.05 13.17 19.56
CA LEU A 170 11.06 12.85 18.54
C LEU A 170 9.75 12.42 19.21
N THR A 171 8.62 12.97 18.78
CA THR A 171 7.29 12.53 19.23
C THR A 171 6.59 11.82 18.09
N LEU A 172 6.11 10.60 18.33
CA LEU A 172 5.37 9.81 17.34
C LEU A 172 3.89 9.81 17.70
N HIS A 173 3.05 10.29 16.79
CA HIS A 173 1.60 10.24 16.92
C HIS A 173 1.03 9.07 16.10
N PHE A 174 0.52 8.05 16.78
CA PHE A 174 -0.11 6.90 16.13
C PHE A 174 -1.55 7.22 15.73
N LEU A 175 -1.74 7.62 14.48
CA LEU A 175 -3.06 7.98 13.93
C LEU A 175 -4.00 6.78 13.71
N THR A 176 -3.45 5.56 13.71
CA THR A 176 -4.22 4.32 13.60
C THR A 176 -3.81 3.34 14.70
N PRO A 177 -4.64 2.33 15.05
CA PRO A 177 -4.26 1.33 16.05
C PRO A 177 -2.93 0.64 15.67
N THR A 178 -1.88 0.96 16.41
CA THR A 178 -0.52 0.46 16.18
C THR A 178 -0.25 -0.76 17.05
N ARG A 179 0.38 -1.78 16.47
CA ARG A 179 0.88 -2.95 17.19
C ARG A 179 2.39 -3.00 17.02
N LEU A 180 3.12 -2.93 18.12
CA LEU A 180 4.57 -3.05 18.13
C LEU A 180 4.97 -4.44 18.61
N LYS A 181 6.05 -4.99 18.04
CA LYS A 181 6.65 -6.24 18.47
C LYS A 181 8.10 -6.04 18.86
N TYR A 182 8.50 -6.63 19.96
CA TYR A 182 9.89 -6.70 20.41
C TYR A 182 10.21 -8.14 20.83
N ASN A 183 11.30 -8.72 20.32
CA ASN A 183 11.68 -10.12 20.55
C ASN A 183 10.53 -11.12 20.38
N GLY A 184 9.77 -10.98 19.28
CA GLY A 184 8.66 -11.87 18.92
C GLY A 184 7.35 -11.65 19.70
N ARG A 185 7.33 -10.81 20.75
CA ARG A 185 6.15 -10.55 21.58
C ARG A 185 5.54 -9.19 21.25
N PHE A 186 4.20 -9.12 21.32
CA PHE A 186 3.51 -7.83 21.22
C PHE A 186 3.76 -7.04 22.50
N LEU A 187 4.07 -5.75 22.33
CA LEU A 187 4.16 -4.82 23.44
C LEU A 187 2.75 -4.35 23.82
N GLU A 188 2.46 -4.33 25.13
CA GLU A 188 1.24 -3.75 25.69
C GLU A 188 1.47 -2.29 26.11
N ASP A 189 2.72 -1.95 26.43
CA ASP A 189 3.16 -0.61 26.86
C ASP A 189 4.20 -0.01 25.89
N ALA A 190 4.75 1.15 26.27
CA ALA A 190 5.78 1.84 25.52
C ALA A 190 7.00 0.92 25.26
N PRO A 191 7.60 0.97 24.05
CA PRO A 191 8.80 0.22 23.75
C PRO A 191 9.96 0.67 24.66
N PRO A 192 10.82 -0.25 25.10
CA PRO A 192 12.02 0.12 25.84
C PRO A 192 12.96 0.85 24.88
N PHE A 193 13.04 2.17 25.02
CA PHE A 193 14.10 2.96 24.37
C PHE A 193 15.35 2.79 25.24
N HIS A 194 16.26 1.91 24.81
CA HIS A 194 17.59 1.73 25.40
C HIS A 194 18.61 2.63 24.71
#